data_AF-F3L002-F1
#
_entry.id   AF-F3L002-F1
#
_cell.length_a   1.000
_cell.length_b   1.000
_cell.length_c   1.000
_cell.angle_alpha   90.00
_cell.angle_beta   90.00
_cell.angle_gamma   90.00
#
_symmetry.space_group_name_H-M   'P 1'
#
loop_
_entity.id
_entity.type
_entity.pdbx_description
1 polymer ?
#
loop_
_entity_poly.entity_id
_entity_poly.type
_entity_poly.pdbx_seq_one_letter_code
_entity_poly.pdbx_strand_id
1 'polypeptide(L)'
;MQLSEDNEFAEVTTQNGTQGWIRTQYLMDQPPARTVLESMQGSQAELKTRMQNLQSDVDRLRIEKESAVAAMNQAQTDLAETRKALETLRSLSEDAINIETRNQSLTQRVEELTADFEMTQAENQRLRERMEHSQFMDGALAVGLGVLIALLVPRLWPQRKRNSGWS
;
A
#
# COMPACT_ATOMS: atom_id res chain seq x y z
N MET A 1 48.78 -62.65 -36.25
CA MET A 1 49.05 -63.89 -35.50
C MET A 1 49.96 -64.72 -36.38
N GLN A 2 51.22 -64.90 -35.97
CA GLN A 2 52.14 -65.79 -36.67
C GLN A 2 52.04 -67.19 -36.05
N LEU A 3 52.03 -68.21 -36.91
CA LEU A 3 52.06 -69.62 -36.53
C LEU A 3 53.48 -70.14 -36.75
N SER A 4 53.93 -71.07 -35.90
CA SER A 4 55.19 -71.80 -36.11
C SER A 4 55.13 -72.61 -37.40
N GLU A 5 56.27 -72.96 -37.99
CA GLU A 5 56.36 -73.79 -39.21
C GLU A 5 55.58 -75.11 -39.11
N ASP A 6 55.45 -75.63 -37.88
CA ASP A 6 54.76 -76.90 -37.58
C ASP A 6 53.27 -76.71 -37.20
N ASN A 7 52.75 -75.48 -37.23
CA ASN A 7 51.42 -75.10 -36.72
C ASN A 7 51.12 -75.46 -35.24
N GLU A 8 52.10 -75.94 -34.46
CA GLU A 8 51.90 -76.30 -33.05
C GLU A 8 51.81 -75.10 -32.11
N PHE A 9 52.43 -73.98 -32.46
CA PHE A 9 52.51 -72.78 -31.63
C PHE A 9 52.02 -71.55 -32.39
N ALA A 10 51.32 -70.66 -31.71
CA ALA A 10 51.03 -69.32 -32.21
C ALA A 10 51.66 -68.26 -31.31
N GLU A 11 52.15 -67.21 -31.93
CA GLU A 11 52.60 -66.01 -31.25
C GLU A 11 51.40 -65.19 -30.77
N VAL A 12 51.33 -64.92 -29.47
CA VAL A 12 50.28 -64.13 -28.83
C VAL A 12 50.87 -62.98 -28.04
N THR A 13 50.14 -61.86 -28.02
CA THR A 13 50.44 -60.73 -27.16
C THR A 13 49.44 -60.71 -26.02
N THR A 14 49.93 -60.77 -24.78
CA THR A 14 49.08 -60.68 -23.59
C THR A 14 48.54 -59.26 -23.41
N GLN A 15 47.48 -59.07 -22.61
CA GLN A 15 46.90 -57.74 -22.34
C GLN A 15 47.92 -56.74 -21.75
N ASN A 16 49.00 -57.24 -21.12
CA ASN A 16 50.07 -56.44 -20.55
C ASN A 16 51.19 -56.09 -21.56
N GLY A 17 51.01 -56.42 -22.85
CA GLY A 17 51.97 -56.10 -23.93
C GLY A 17 53.13 -57.09 -24.07
N THR A 18 53.20 -58.14 -23.24
CA THR A 18 54.24 -59.17 -23.35
C THR A 18 53.92 -60.12 -24.51
N GLN A 19 54.89 -60.32 -25.41
CA GLN A 19 54.84 -61.25 -26.53
C GLN A 19 55.39 -62.63 -26.11
N GLY A 20 54.75 -63.71 -26.57
CA GLY A 20 55.19 -65.07 -26.31
C GLY A 20 54.49 -66.11 -27.18
N TRP A 21 55.02 -67.33 -27.19
CA TRP A 21 54.48 -68.44 -27.96
C TRP A 21 53.62 -69.35 -27.08
N ILE A 22 52.41 -69.69 -27.53
CA ILE A 22 51.52 -70.64 -26.85
C ILE A 22 51.04 -71.71 -27.83
N ARG A 23 50.80 -72.94 -27.34
CA ARG A 23 50.32 -74.01 -28.22
C ARG A 23 48.94 -73.66 -28.77
N THR A 24 48.74 -73.94 -30.06
CA THR A 24 47.50 -73.64 -30.78
C THR A 24 46.27 -74.30 -30.18
N GLN A 25 46.43 -75.48 -29.56
CA GLN A 25 45.36 -76.20 -28.85
C GLN A 25 44.77 -75.46 -27.63
N TYR A 26 45.47 -74.47 -27.08
CA TYR A 26 45.00 -73.68 -25.93
C TYR A 26 44.44 -72.32 -26.35
N LEU A 27 44.45 -72.00 -27.65
CA LEU A 27 43.85 -70.79 -28.19
C LEU A 27 42.36 -71.03 -28.37
N MET A 28 41.55 -70.11 -27.83
CA MET A 28 40.12 -70.06 -28.07
C MET A 28 39.80 -68.75 -28.79
N ASP A 29 39.02 -68.83 -29.86
CA ASP A 29 38.57 -67.65 -30.61
C ASP A 29 37.61 -66.75 -29.81
N GLN A 30 37.00 -67.30 -28.77
CA GLN A 30 36.06 -66.60 -27.91
C GLN A 30 36.47 -66.71 -26.43
N PRO A 31 36.18 -65.68 -25.62
CA PRO A 31 36.42 -65.74 -24.18
C PRO A 31 35.68 -66.92 -23.56
N PRO A 32 36.21 -67.51 -22.47
CA PRO A 32 35.51 -68.58 -21.76
C PRO A 32 34.10 -68.15 -21.38
N ALA A 33 33.11 -69.02 -21.61
CA ALA A 33 31.70 -68.72 -21.32
C ALA A 33 31.47 -68.26 -19.87
N ARG A 34 32.28 -68.76 -18.93
CA ARG A 34 32.27 -68.31 -17.52
C ARG A 34 32.59 -66.82 -17.37
N THR A 35 33.62 -66.32 -18.06
CA THR A 35 34.01 -64.89 -18.01
C THR A 35 32.94 -64.00 -18.60
N VAL A 36 32.28 -64.45 -19.68
CA VAL A 36 31.14 -63.74 -20.28
C VAL A 36 29.93 -63.71 -19.35
N LEU A 37 29.64 -64.84 -18.68
CA LEU A 37 28.54 -64.91 -17.72
C LEU A 37 28.78 -63.98 -16.52
N GLU A 38 30.00 -63.98 -15.97
CA GLU A 38 30.40 -63.11 -14.86
C GLU A 38 30.28 -61.62 -15.25
N SER A 39 30.69 -61.23 -16.48
CA SER A 39 30.57 -59.84 -16.94
C SER A 39 29.11 -59.42 -17.20
N MET A 40 28.27 -60.33 -17.73
CA MET A 40 26.84 -60.09 -17.92
C MET A 40 26.12 -59.94 -16.58
N GLN A 41 26.42 -60.79 -15.60
CA GLN A 41 25.89 -60.69 -14.24
C GLN A 41 26.30 -59.38 -13.57
N GLY A 42 27.56 -58.97 -13.73
CA GLY A 42 28.05 -57.67 -13.24
C GLY A 42 27.30 -56.49 -13.87
N SER A 43 27.12 -56.51 -15.19
CA SER A 43 26.39 -55.48 -15.93
C SER A 43 24.90 -55.42 -15.51
N GLN A 44 24.27 -56.57 -15.26
CA GLN A 44 22.89 -56.65 -14.79
C GLN A 44 22.73 -56.09 -13.38
N ALA A 45 23.68 -56.38 -12.48
CA ALA A 45 23.70 -55.81 -11.14
C ALA A 45 23.85 -54.28 -11.19
N GLU A 46 24.77 -53.77 -12.02
CA GLU A 46 24.95 -52.33 -12.21
C GLU A 46 23.68 -51.66 -12.76
N LEU A 47 23.06 -52.25 -13.78
CA LEU A 47 21.82 -51.72 -14.37
C LEU A 47 20.68 -51.68 -13.35
N LYS A 48 20.56 -52.72 -12.52
CA LYS A 48 19.57 -52.79 -11.44
C LYS A 48 19.79 -51.69 -10.40
N THR A 49 21.04 -51.47 -9.99
CA THR A 49 21.39 -50.37 -9.07
C THR A 49 21.10 -49.01 -9.70
N ARG A 50 21.47 -48.79 -10.97
CA ARG A 50 21.15 -47.55 -11.69
C ARG A 50 19.64 -47.30 -11.77
N MET A 51 18.85 -48.33 -12.07
CA MET A 51 17.38 -48.22 -12.09
C MET A 51 16.81 -47.85 -10.72
N GLN A 52 17.30 -48.47 -9.64
CA GLN A 52 16.86 -48.15 -8.28
C GLN A 52 17.22 -46.70 -7.89
N ASN A 53 18.43 -46.25 -8.21
CA ASN A 53 18.85 -44.87 -7.96
C ASN A 53 18.01 -43.88 -8.77
N LEU A 54 17.79 -44.16 -10.06
CA LEU A 54 17.01 -43.29 -10.93
C LEU A 54 15.54 -43.21 -10.48
N GLN A 55 14.97 -44.32 -10.01
CA GLN A 55 13.64 -44.32 -9.41
C GLN A 55 13.59 -43.45 -8.15
N SER A 56 14.58 -43.58 -7.26
CA SER A 56 14.70 -42.75 -6.06
C SER A 56 14.86 -41.25 -6.41
N ASP A 57 15.61 -40.93 -7.46
CA ASP A 57 15.78 -39.56 -7.92
C ASP A 57 14.48 -38.99 -8.51
N VAL A 58 13.74 -39.78 -9.28
CA VAL A 58 12.43 -39.38 -9.81
C VAL A 58 11.46 -39.09 -8.66
N ASP A 59 11.42 -39.95 -7.65
CA ASP A 59 10.53 -39.77 -6.50
C ASP A 59 10.93 -38.52 -5.69
N ARG A 60 12.23 -38.30 -5.47
CA ARG A 60 12.75 -37.08 -4.82
C ARG A 60 12.41 -35.82 -5.61
N LEU A 61 12.70 -35.80 -6.92
CA LEU A 61 12.42 -34.67 -7.79
C LEU A 61 10.92 -34.35 -7.86
N ARG A 62 10.07 -35.37 -7.79
CA ARG A 62 8.62 -35.18 -7.73
C ARG A 62 8.20 -34.46 -6.45
N ILE A 63 8.72 -34.88 -5.30
CA ILE A 63 8.45 -34.24 -4.00
C ILE A 63 8.97 -32.80 -4.00
N GLU A 64 10.20 -32.57 -4.49
CA GLU A 64 10.79 -31.23 -4.61
C GLU A 64 9.93 -30.32 -5.51
N LYS A 65 9.46 -30.84 -6.65
CA LYS A 65 8.57 -30.09 -7.55
C LYS A 65 7.25 -29.75 -6.88
N GLU A 66 6.61 -30.69 -6.21
CA GLU A 66 5.34 -30.46 -5.52
C GLU A 66 5.50 -29.41 -4.41
N SER A 67 6.60 -29.46 -3.65
CA SER A 67 6.95 -28.45 -2.65
C SER A 67 7.21 -27.07 -3.26
N ALA A 68 7.96 -27.01 -4.36
CA ALA A 68 8.26 -25.76 -5.05
C ALA A 68 6.98 -25.11 -5.63
N VAL A 69 6.07 -25.91 -6.19
CA VAL A 69 4.77 -25.42 -6.68
C VAL A 69 3.92 -24.88 -5.52
N ALA A 70 3.88 -25.58 -4.38
CA ALA A 70 3.17 -25.10 -3.20
C ALA A 70 3.74 -23.76 -2.68
N ALA A 71 5.08 -23.65 -2.59
CA ALA A 71 5.74 -22.41 -2.18
C ALA A 71 5.48 -21.26 -3.16
N MET A 72 5.49 -21.54 -4.47
CA MET A 72 5.17 -20.55 -5.50
C MET A 72 3.73 -20.04 -5.39
N ASN A 73 2.77 -20.93 -5.18
CA ASN A 73 1.36 -20.55 -5.01
C ASN A 73 1.15 -19.71 -3.74
N GLN A 74 1.82 -20.06 -2.63
CA GLN A 74 1.79 -19.26 -1.41
C GLN A 74 2.37 -17.85 -1.65
N ALA A 75 3.55 -17.77 -2.26
CA ALA A 75 4.19 -16.49 -2.57
C ALA A 75 3.33 -15.61 -3.48
N GLN A 76 2.62 -16.19 -4.46
CA GLN A 76 1.68 -15.45 -5.30
C GLN A 76 0.48 -14.91 -4.51
N THR A 77 -0.02 -15.68 -3.54
CA THR A 77 -1.13 -15.27 -2.68
C THR A 77 -0.69 -14.12 -1.77
N ASP A 78 0.45 -14.26 -1.11
CA ASP A 78 1.01 -13.21 -0.23
C ASP A 78 1.29 -11.92 -1.02
N LEU A 79 1.80 -12.03 -2.25
CA LEU A 79 2.02 -10.89 -3.14
C LEU A 79 0.71 -10.20 -3.53
N ALA A 80 -0.36 -10.96 -3.79
CA ALA A 80 -1.67 -10.39 -4.10
C ALA A 80 -2.27 -9.66 -2.88
N GLU A 81 -2.17 -10.25 -1.69
CA GLU A 81 -2.64 -9.66 -0.44
C GLU A 81 -1.87 -8.38 -0.09
N THR A 82 -0.54 -8.41 -0.17
CA THR A 82 0.30 -7.25 0.10
C THR A 82 0.05 -6.10 -0.88
N ARG A 83 -0.18 -6.40 -2.17
CA ARG A 83 -0.59 -5.39 -3.16
C ARG A 83 -1.93 -4.76 -2.81
N LYS A 84 -2.93 -5.57 -2.46
CA LYS A 84 -4.25 -5.07 -2.04
C LYS A 84 -4.15 -4.21 -0.77
N ALA A 85 -3.32 -4.60 0.19
CA ALA A 85 -3.07 -3.82 1.40
C ALA A 85 -2.41 -2.47 1.09
N LEU A 86 -1.43 -2.45 0.18
CA LEU A 86 -0.79 -1.21 -0.28
C LEU A 86 -1.76 -0.29 -1.03
N GLU A 87 -2.61 -0.82 -1.90
CA GLU A 87 -3.64 -0.04 -2.59
C GLU A 87 -4.64 0.57 -1.60
N THR A 88 -5.08 -0.23 -0.62
CA THR A 88 -5.97 0.23 0.46
C THR A 88 -5.31 1.35 1.28
N LEU A 89 -4.05 1.17 1.67
CA LEU A 89 -3.30 2.16 2.43
C LEU A 89 -3.09 3.45 1.64
N ARG A 90 -2.81 3.34 0.34
CA ARG A 90 -2.68 4.49 -0.55
C ARG A 90 -3.98 5.27 -0.64
N SER A 91 -5.12 4.58 -0.85
CA SER A 91 -6.45 5.21 -0.86
C SER A 91 -6.76 5.91 0.46
N LEU A 92 -6.51 5.24 1.59
CA LEU A 92 -6.75 5.82 2.91
C LEU A 92 -5.87 7.05 3.16
N SER A 93 -4.63 7.03 2.68
CA SER A 93 -3.72 8.17 2.79
C SER A 93 -4.18 9.36 1.94
N GLU A 94 -4.69 9.11 0.74
CA GLU A 94 -5.27 10.14 -0.13
C GLU A 94 -6.52 10.77 0.52
N ASP A 95 -7.40 9.95 1.09
CA ASP A 95 -8.56 10.41 1.85
C ASP A 95 -8.16 11.22 3.08
N ALA A 96 -7.12 10.79 3.82
CA ALA A 96 -6.62 11.51 4.99
C ALA A 96 -6.11 12.91 4.64
N ILE A 97 -5.38 13.06 3.52
CA ILE A 97 -4.91 14.37 3.04
C ILE A 97 -6.10 15.29 2.68
N ASN A 98 -7.11 14.74 2.02
CA ASN A 98 -8.32 15.50 1.66
C ASN A 98 -9.11 15.92 2.91
N ILE A 99 -9.22 15.05 3.91
CA ILE A 99 -9.87 15.37 5.21
C ILE A 99 -9.11 16.49 5.92
N GLU A 100 -7.78 16.41 5.99
CA GLU A 100 -6.94 17.45 6.62
C GLU A 100 -7.12 18.80 5.92
N THR A 101 -7.08 18.81 4.59
CA THR A 101 -7.27 20.04 3.79
C THR A 101 -8.66 20.66 4.03
N ARG A 102 -9.70 19.83 4.11
CA ARG A 102 -11.07 20.28 4.42
C ARG A 102 -11.18 20.81 5.85
N ASN A 103 -10.54 20.17 6.81
CA ASN A 103 -10.54 20.61 8.20
C ASN A 103 -9.88 21.99 8.34
N GLN A 104 -8.72 22.19 7.69
CA GLN A 104 -8.05 23.50 7.64
C GLN A 104 -8.93 24.57 7.00
N SER A 105 -9.57 24.27 5.86
CA SER A 105 -10.49 25.22 5.21
C SER A 105 -11.72 25.53 6.06
N LEU A 106 -12.29 24.54 6.74
CA LEU A 106 -13.42 24.74 7.66
C LEU A 106 -13.01 25.58 8.87
N THR A 107 -11.84 25.33 9.43
CA THR A 107 -11.29 26.10 10.56
C THR A 107 -11.10 27.55 10.15
N GLN A 108 -10.50 27.81 8.98
CA GLN A 108 -10.34 29.16 8.44
C GLN A 108 -11.68 29.87 8.24
N ARG A 109 -12.71 29.18 7.72
CA ARG A 109 -14.05 29.75 7.56
C ARG A 109 -14.71 30.06 8.89
N VAL A 110 -14.50 29.24 9.91
CA VAL A 110 -15.00 29.50 11.27
C VAL A 110 -14.33 30.75 11.83
N GLU A 111 -13.02 30.90 11.67
CA GLU A 111 -12.30 32.11 12.09
C GLU A 111 -12.80 33.37 11.36
N GLU A 112 -12.95 33.30 10.04
CA GLU A 112 -13.47 34.40 9.20
C GLU A 112 -14.88 34.81 9.63
N LEU A 113 -15.81 33.84 9.76
CA LEU A 113 -17.17 34.10 10.19
C LEU A 113 -17.24 34.66 11.62
N THR A 114 -16.33 34.24 12.50
CA THR A 114 -16.25 34.77 13.86
C THR A 114 -15.79 36.22 13.86
N ALA A 115 -14.76 36.55 13.05
CA ALA A 115 -14.28 37.92 12.90
C ALA A 115 -15.36 38.83 12.30
N ASP A 116 -16.08 38.37 11.27
CA ASP A 116 -17.21 39.11 10.66
C ASP A 116 -18.34 39.35 11.66
N PHE A 117 -18.65 38.35 12.49
CA PHE A 117 -19.66 38.45 13.53
C PHE A 117 -19.25 39.49 14.59
N GLU A 118 -18.01 39.42 15.09
CA GLU A 118 -17.47 40.39 16.06
C GLU A 118 -17.47 41.81 15.50
N MET A 119 -17.05 42.00 14.25
CA MET A 119 -17.09 43.28 13.55
C MET A 119 -18.53 43.81 13.44
N THR A 120 -19.47 42.98 12.98
CA THR A 120 -20.88 43.36 12.83
C THR A 120 -21.53 43.69 14.17
N GLN A 121 -21.16 42.97 15.23
CA GLN A 121 -21.63 43.24 16.59
C GLN A 121 -21.09 44.58 17.11
N ALA A 122 -19.80 44.85 16.91
CA ALA A 122 -19.19 46.12 17.29
C ALA A 122 -19.81 47.31 16.53
N GLU A 123 -20.09 47.16 15.23
CA GLU A 123 -20.80 48.17 14.45
C GLU A 123 -22.22 48.42 14.96
N ASN A 124 -22.97 47.34 15.26
CA ASN A 124 -24.30 47.43 15.85
C ASN A 124 -24.28 48.17 17.20
N GLN A 125 -23.34 47.81 18.08
CA GLN A 125 -23.19 48.47 19.38
C GLN A 125 -22.88 49.96 19.22
N ARG A 126 -21.93 50.30 18.34
CA ARG A 126 -21.58 51.69 18.04
C ARG A 126 -22.73 52.49 17.40
N LEU A 127 -23.56 51.86 16.57
CA LEU A 127 -24.77 52.49 16.03
C LEU A 127 -25.82 52.73 17.12
N ARG A 128 -26.04 51.75 18.01
CA ARG A 128 -26.96 51.89 19.15
C ARG A 128 -26.55 53.04 20.08
N GLU A 129 -25.27 53.10 20.46
CA GLU A 129 -24.74 54.20 21.29
C GLU A 129 -24.95 55.57 20.62
N ARG A 130 -24.73 55.68 19.30
CA ARG A 130 -25.02 56.92 18.55
C ARG A 130 -26.50 57.28 18.49
N MET A 131 -27.38 56.29 18.33
CA MET A 131 -28.83 56.50 18.33
C MET A 131 -29.33 56.96 19.71
N GLU A 132 -28.84 56.35 20.79
CA GLU A 132 -29.21 56.75 22.16
C GLU A 132 -28.80 58.20 22.45
N HIS A 133 -27.59 58.62 22.02
CA HIS A 133 -27.15 60.00 22.22
C HIS A 133 -27.92 61.05 21.40
N SER A 134 -28.27 60.74 20.15
CA SER A 134 -28.99 61.68 19.27
C SER A 134 -30.47 61.82 19.65
N GLN A 135 -31.16 60.71 19.90
CA GLN A 135 -32.59 60.71 20.22
C GLN A 135 -32.87 61.34 21.59
N PHE A 136 -31.95 61.21 22.56
CA PHE A 136 -32.08 61.89 23.85
C PHE A 136 -32.00 63.42 23.70
N MET A 137 -31.07 63.92 22.88
CA MET A 137 -30.90 65.36 22.65
C MET A 137 -32.13 65.96 21.96
N ASP A 138 -32.63 65.29 20.91
CA ASP A 138 -33.82 65.73 20.17
C ASP A 138 -35.07 65.71 21.05
N GLY A 139 -35.23 64.67 21.88
CA GLY A 139 -36.32 64.58 22.85
C GLY A 139 -36.25 65.65 23.94
N ALA A 140 -35.06 65.91 24.48
CA ALA A 140 -34.84 66.93 25.51
C ALA A 140 -35.09 68.36 24.97
N LEU A 141 -34.67 68.65 23.73
CA LEU A 141 -34.96 69.91 23.05
C LEU A 141 -36.47 70.09 22.80
N ALA A 142 -37.16 69.05 22.34
CA ALA A 142 -38.60 69.09 22.11
C ALA A 142 -39.39 69.36 23.41
N VAL A 143 -39.03 68.66 24.50
CA VAL A 143 -39.65 68.89 25.82
C VAL A 143 -39.33 70.28 26.35
N GLY A 144 -38.07 70.73 26.25
CA GLY A 144 -37.66 72.07 26.68
C GLY A 144 -38.41 73.20 25.94
N LEU A 145 -38.58 73.06 24.62
CA LEU A 145 -39.40 73.98 23.82
C LEU A 145 -40.88 73.94 24.24
N GLY A 146 -41.42 72.76 24.49
CA GLY A 146 -42.79 72.61 25.00
C GLY A 146 -43.01 73.33 26.33
N VAL A 147 -42.06 73.22 27.26
CA VAL A 147 -42.10 73.91 28.56
C VAL A 147 -41.95 75.43 28.39
N LEU A 148 -41.03 75.89 27.53
CA LEU A 148 -40.88 77.33 27.25
C LEU A 148 -42.15 77.93 26.67
N ILE A 149 -42.79 77.26 25.70
CA ILE A 149 -44.07 77.70 25.12
C ILE A 149 -45.15 77.72 26.21
N ALA A 150 -45.26 76.67 27.03
CA ALA A 150 -46.25 76.61 28.12
C ALA A 150 -46.09 77.74 29.16
N LEU A 151 -44.87 78.23 29.39
CA LEU A 151 -44.59 79.34 30.32
C LEU A 151 -44.69 80.73 29.69
N LEU A 152 -44.33 80.89 28.40
CA LEU A 152 -44.40 82.19 27.71
C LEU A 152 -45.81 82.53 27.23
N VAL A 153 -46.57 81.54 26.73
CA VAL A 153 -47.93 81.76 26.18
C VAL A 153 -48.87 82.45 27.18
N PRO A 154 -48.91 82.09 28.48
CA PRO A 154 -49.75 82.77 29.46
C PRO A 154 -49.42 84.26 29.66
N ARG A 155 -48.17 84.65 29.40
CA ARG A 155 -47.67 86.00 29.71
C ARG A 155 -47.79 87.00 28.56
N LEU A 156 -47.95 86.50 27.34
CA LEU A 156 -48.12 87.33 26.12
C LEU A 156 -49.57 87.37 25.61
N TRP A 157 -50.51 86.68 26.26
CA TRP A 157 -51.91 86.84 25.94
C TRP A 157 -52.38 88.25 26.34
N PRO A 158 -52.89 89.07 25.40
CA PRO A 158 -53.47 90.36 25.75
C PRO A 158 -54.71 90.13 26.62
N GLN A 159 -54.67 90.65 27.85
CA GLN A 159 -55.87 90.72 28.68
C GLN A 159 -56.92 91.54 27.92
N ARG A 160 -58.01 90.88 27.52
CA ARG A 160 -59.22 91.58 27.06
C ARG A 160 -59.67 92.51 28.19
N LYS A 161 -59.47 93.81 28.00
CA LYS A 161 -60.15 94.85 28.79
C LYS A 161 -61.65 94.61 28.65
N ARG A 162 -62.29 94.10 29.71
CA ARG A 162 -63.72 94.27 29.90
C ARG A 162 -63.87 95.67 30.49
N ASN A 163 -64.28 96.60 29.62
CA ASN A 163 -64.70 97.92 30.04
C ASN A 163 -65.84 97.79 31.07
N SER A 164 -65.77 98.73 32.00
CA SER A 164 -66.65 99.01 33.12
C SER A 164 -68.14 99.04 32.78
N GLY A 165 -68.92 98.53 33.72
CA GLY A 165 -70.33 98.87 33.89
C GLY A 165 -70.63 99.09 35.37
N TRP A 166 -70.83 100.37 35.72
CA TRP A 166 -71.62 100.92 36.84
C TRP A 166 -71.02 100.97 38.27
N SER A 167 -70.46 102.14 38.61
CA SER A 167 -70.73 103.00 39.79
C SER A 167 -69.63 104.03 39.95
#